data_AF-A0A1M3LFN4-F1
#
_entry.id   AF-A0A1M3LFN4-F1
#
_cell.length_a   1.000
_cell.length_b   1.000
_cell.length_c   1.000
_cell.angle_alpha   90.00
_cell.angle_beta   90.00
_cell.angle_gamma   90.00
#
_symmetry.space_group_name_H-M   'P 1'
#
loop_
_entity.id
_entity.type
_entity.pdbx_description
1 polymer ?
#
loop_
_entity_poly.entity_id
_entity_poly.type
_entity_poly.pdbx_seq_one_letter_code
_entity_poly.pdbx_strand_id
1 'polypeptide(L)'
;MAKGGDPDEPATPRRRGAALSWLVLALGVLLGVVGVLLVLGLTGVDRAGLFDFVRSAGFGGVCAIVVAFIALFGITRQVEAARAATDQARRNAAAVLEQQQRSDAAARWWERFEWASSRAIPADPREVPLPYETLVTAFQALLSDATDEVQRRAVAGITAEASRRAVPTSGVDEERSGMRSSNWRASLRTTLQGFLDAADAAGVRSAETEYRLYELDVIEALARLEDRGVRLVALPDEEPRRSQSGYRPDAVVMASGRSVAVEVRRGRLSRLLLEQHAERFPEGSLVVVTSVAVPPALRRPGERIRVVRWVEPADDAALLEAIEGVASQAGGR
;
A
#
# COMPACT_ATOMS: atom_id res chain seq x y z
N MET A 1 -12.63 26.88 -23.27
CA MET A 1 -13.10 26.37 -24.57
C MET A 1 -11.90 25.81 -25.32
N ALA A 2 -11.65 24.51 -25.20
CA ALA A 2 -10.62 23.79 -25.95
C ALA A 2 -11.33 22.62 -26.64
N LYS A 3 -11.17 22.54 -27.96
CA LYS A 3 -11.81 21.59 -28.87
C LYS A 3 -11.22 20.20 -28.61
N GLY A 4 -12.11 19.22 -28.45
CA GLY A 4 -11.75 17.81 -28.24
C GLY A 4 -10.92 17.25 -29.38
N GLY A 5 -9.86 16.53 -29.02
CA GLY A 5 -9.14 15.65 -29.92
C GLY A 5 -9.98 14.39 -30.17
N ASP A 6 -10.17 14.08 -31.44
CA ASP A 6 -10.84 12.88 -31.94
C ASP A 6 -9.91 11.67 -31.73
N PRO A 7 -10.39 10.53 -31.19
CA PRO A 7 -9.59 9.34 -30.99
C PRO A 7 -9.61 8.44 -32.24
N ASP A 8 -8.45 7.84 -32.51
CA ASP A 8 -8.29 6.56 -33.21
C ASP A 8 -8.91 6.44 -34.61
N GLU A 9 -8.18 6.94 -35.61
CA GLU A 9 -8.31 6.46 -36.98
C GLU A 9 -7.69 5.05 -37.06
N PRO A 10 -8.45 3.96 -37.32
CA PRO A 10 -7.87 2.64 -37.44
C PRO A 10 -7.06 2.57 -38.74
N ALA A 11 -5.74 2.46 -38.60
CA ALA A 11 -4.85 2.13 -39.71
C ALA A 11 -5.37 0.86 -40.40
N THR A 12 -5.92 1.01 -41.60
CA THR A 12 -6.47 -0.10 -42.38
C THR A 12 -5.34 -0.86 -43.08
N PRO A 13 -4.98 -2.10 -42.69
CA PRO A 13 -3.94 -2.84 -43.37
C PRO A 13 -4.61 -3.99 -44.10
N ARG A 14 -5.17 -3.77 -45.31
CA ARG A 14 -5.74 -4.89 -46.08
C ARG A 14 -5.87 -4.74 -47.59
N ARG A 15 -5.14 -3.83 -48.24
CA ARG A 15 -5.19 -3.71 -49.72
C ARG A 15 -4.24 -4.63 -50.51
N ARG A 16 -3.16 -5.14 -49.90
CA ARG A 16 -2.16 -5.96 -50.63
C ARG A 16 -2.67 -7.37 -50.98
N GLY A 17 -3.45 -8.01 -50.12
CA GLY A 17 -4.01 -9.35 -50.39
C GLY A 17 -5.08 -9.35 -51.49
N ALA A 18 -5.90 -8.29 -51.55
CA ALA A 18 -6.92 -8.15 -52.59
C ALA A 18 -6.30 -8.02 -53.98
N ALA A 19 -5.26 -7.17 -54.14
CA ALA A 19 -4.58 -6.97 -55.41
C ALA A 19 -3.92 -8.27 -55.94
N LEU A 20 -3.30 -9.06 -55.06
CA LEU A 20 -2.71 -10.34 -55.44
C LEU A 20 -3.78 -11.36 -55.85
N SER A 21 -4.93 -11.39 -55.16
CA SER A 21 -6.05 -12.26 -55.52
C SER A 21 -6.67 -11.91 -56.87
N TRP A 22 -6.77 -10.62 -57.20
CA TRP A 22 -7.20 -10.15 -58.53
C TRP A 22 -6.20 -10.50 -59.62
N LEU A 23 -4.90 -10.43 -59.33
CA LEU A 23 -3.84 -10.83 -60.27
C LEU A 23 -3.88 -12.32 -60.58
N VAL A 24 -4.09 -13.17 -59.57
CA VAL A 24 -4.18 -14.63 -59.77
C VAL A 24 -5.46 -15.00 -60.53
N LEU A 25 -6.59 -14.35 -60.23
CA LEU A 25 -7.84 -14.52 -60.99
C LEU A 25 -7.66 -14.07 -62.45
N ALA A 26 -7.05 -12.90 -62.66
CA ALA A 26 -6.76 -12.37 -63.99
C ALA A 26 -5.82 -13.30 -64.77
N LEU A 27 -4.79 -13.86 -64.13
CA LEU A 27 -3.86 -14.80 -64.75
C LEU A 27 -4.54 -16.15 -65.08
N GLY A 28 -5.42 -16.65 -64.21
CA GLY A 28 -6.20 -17.86 -64.47
C GLY A 28 -7.19 -17.68 -65.62
N VAL A 29 -7.87 -16.53 -65.69
CA VAL A 29 -8.73 -16.16 -66.82
C VAL A 29 -7.90 -16.00 -68.09
N LEU A 30 -6.74 -15.34 -68.03
CA LEU A 30 -5.84 -15.16 -69.17
C LEU A 30 -5.36 -16.51 -69.71
N LEU A 31 -4.92 -17.43 -68.86
CA LEU A 31 -4.49 -18.77 -69.26
C LEU A 31 -5.65 -19.60 -69.83
N GLY A 32 -6.86 -19.46 -69.28
CA GLY A 32 -8.07 -20.07 -69.83
C GLY A 32 -8.41 -19.54 -71.22
N VAL A 33 -8.36 -18.21 -71.40
CA VAL A 33 -8.60 -17.54 -72.69
C VAL A 33 -7.54 -17.93 -73.71
N VAL A 34 -6.25 -17.95 -73.33
CA VAL A 34 -5.15 -18.40 -74.18
C VAL A 34 -5.32 -19.86 -74.57
N GLY A 35 -5.71 -20.74 -73.64
CA GLY A 35 -6.00 -22.13 -73.94
C GLY A 35 -7.16 -22.29 -74.94
N VAL A 36 -8.25 -21.56 -74.76
CA VAL A 36 -9.41 -21.56 -75.67
C VAL A 36 -9.02 -21.01 -77.05
N LEU A 37 -8.28 -19.91 -77.12
CA LEU A 37 -7.82 -19.31 -78.37
C LEU A 37 -6.80 -20.20 -79.11
N LEU A 38 -5.92 -20.89 -78.38
CA LEU A 38 -4.93 -21.79 -78.96
C LEU A 38 -5.61 -23.05 -79.53
N VAL A 39 -6.64 -23.56 -78.87
CA VAL A 39 -7.50 -24.64 -79.40
C VAL A 39 -8.27 -24.15 -80.63
N LEU A 40 -8.97 -23.01 -80.55
CA LEU A 40 -9.73 -22.46 -81.67
C LEU A 40 -8.85 -22.14 -82.89
N GLY A 41 -7.62 -21.67 -82.65
CA GLY A 41 -6.64 -21.38 -83.69
C GLY A 41 -6.03 -22.63 -84.32
N LEU A 42 -5.90 -23.73 -83.58
CA LEU A 42 -5.42 -25.01 -84.10
C LEU A 42 -6.49 -25.82 -84.82
N THR A 43 -7.77 -25.66 -84.47
CA THR A 43 -8.86 -26.49 -85.02
C THR A 43 -9.58 -25.88 -86.23
N GLY A 44 -9.42 -24.59 -86.52
CA GLY A 44 -10.18 -23.90 -87.57
C GLY A 44 -11.68 -23.82 -87.22
N VAL A 45 -12.20 -22.61 -86.99
CA VAL A 45 -13.48 -22.46 -86.28
C VAL A 45 -14.70 -22.74 -87.18
N ASP A 46 -15.19 -23.97 -87.15
CA ASP A 46 -16.59 -24.32 -87.46
C ASP A 46 -17.37 -24.60 -86.16
N ARG A 47 -18.68 -24.29 -86.12
CA ARG A 47 -19.53 -24.50 -84.92
C ARG A 47 -19.48 -25.93 -84.37
N ALA A 48 -19.17 -26.92 -85.22
CA ALA A 48 -19.01 -28.32 -84.84
C ALA A 48 -17.77 -28.56 -83.96
N GLY A 49 -16.63 -27.90 -84.25
CA GLY A 49 -15.38 -28.08 -83.50
C GLY A 49 -15.45 -27.59 -82.05
N LEU A 50 -16.34 -26.62 -81.78
CA LEU A 50 -16.60 -26.12 -80.42
C LEU A 50 -17.36 -27.16 -79.58
N PHE A 51 -18.29 -27.89 -80.19
CA PHE A 51 -18.99 -29.01 -79.53
C PHE A 51 -18.07 -30.21 -79.30
N ASP A 52 -17.18 -30.52 -80.24
CA ASP A 52 -16.19 -31.59 -80.08
C ASP A 52 -15.16 -31.28 -78.99
N PHE A 53 -14.75 -30.01 -78.85
CA PHE A 53 -13.87 -29.59 -77.76
C PHE A 53 -14.54 -29.73 -76.38
N VAL A 54 -15.82 -29.32 -76.25
CA VAL A 54 -16.56 -29.48 -74.98
C VAL A 54 -16.72 -30.96 -74.60
N ARG A 55 -16.80 -31.87 -75.58
CA ARG A 55 -16.77 -33.33 -75.35
C ARG A 55 -15.38 -33.92 -75.16
N SER A 56 -14.32 -33.15 -75.46
CA SER A 56 -12.94 -33.63 -75.39
C SER A 56 -12.43 -33.73 -73.95
N ALA A 57 -11.48 -34.64 -73.73
CA ALA A 57 -10.78 -34.75 -72.46
C ALA A 57 -10.06 -33.44 -72.05
N GLY A 58 -9.72 -32.58 -73.02
CA GLY A 58 -9.08 -31.29 -72.78
C GLY A 58 -9.96 -30.30 -72.03
N PHE A 59 -11.27 -30.27 -72.30
CA PHE A 59 -12.21 -29.40 -71.58
C PHE A 59 -12.38 -29.85 -70.12
N GLY A 60 -12.46 -31.15 -69.88
CA GLY A 60 -12.48 -31.72 -68.53
C GLY A 60 -11.24 -31.34 -67.70
N GLY A 61 -10.05 -31.33 -68.34
CA GLY A 61 -8.81 -30.86 -67.71
C GLY A 61 -8.84 -29.39 -67.30
N VAL A 62 -9.36 -28.51 -68.15
CA VAL A 62 -9.51 -27.07 -67.84
C VAL A 62 -10.50 -26.85 -66.69
N CYS A 63 -11.65 -27.55 -66.71
CA CYS A 63 -12.61 -27.48 -65.61
C CYS A 63 -12.02 -27.98 -64.28
N ALA A 64 -11.24 -29.07 -64.30
CA ALA A 64 -10.58 -29.59 -63.10
C ALA A 64 -9.58 -28.58 -62.50
N ILE A 65 -8.83 -27.87 -63.36
CA ILE A 65 -7.91 -26.80 -62.92
C ILE A 65 -8.69 -25.66 -62.25
N VAL A 66 -9.80 -25.20 -62.85
CA VAL A 66 -10.64 -24.14 -62.27
C VAL A 66 -11.20 -24.56 -60.90
N VAL A 67 -11.72 -25.79 -60.78
CA VAL A 67 -12.22 -26.32 -59.50
C VAL A 67 -11.09 -26.41 -58.46
N ALA A 68 -9.90 -26.87 -58.85
CA ALA A 68 -8.74 -26.93 -57.97
C ALA A 68 -8.32 -25.54 -57.44
N PHE A 69 -8.37 -24.51 -58.29
CA PHE A 69 -8.11 -23.13 -57.87
C PHE A 69 -9.17 -22.59 -56.90
N ILE A 70 -10.45 -22.85 -57.15
CA ILE A 70 -11.54 -22.45 -56.25
C ILE A 70 -11.39 -23.15 -54.90
N ALA A 71 -11.10 -24.45 -54.89
CA ALA A 71 -10.87 -25.23 -53.67
C ALA A 71 -9.65 -24.71 -52.89
N LEU A 72 -8.53 -24.45 -53.58
CA LEU A 72 -7.32 -23.90 -52.96
C LEU A 72 -7.59 -22.52 -52.33
N PHE A 73 -8.35 -21.66 -53.01
CA PHE A 73 -8.71 -20.34 -52.49
C PHE A 73 -9.67 -20.41 -51.29
N GLY A 74 -10.60 -21.37 -51.29
CA GLY A 74 -11.45 -21.66 -50.14
C GLY A 74 -10.64 -22.08 -48.92
N ILE A 75 -9.69 -23.01 -49.10
CA ILE A 75 -8.84 -23.53 -48.03
C ILE A 75 -7.91 -22.43 -47.47
N THR A 76 -7.28 -21.61 -48.32
CA THR A 76 -6.38 -20.55 -47.83
C THR A 76 -7.12 -19.50 -47.00
N ARG A 77 -8.32 -19.08 -47.44
CA ARG A 77 -9.16 -18.16 -46.64
C ARG A 77 -9.63 -18.77 -45.33
N GLN A 78 -10.00 -20.06 -45.32
CA GLN A 78 -10.37 -20.76 -44.09
C GLN A 78 -9.18 -20.87 -43.12
N VAL A 79 -7.97 -21.16 -43.61
CA VAL A 79 -6.76 -21.21 -42.77
C VAL A 79 -6.40 -19.84 -42.22
N GLU A 80 -6.49 -18.76 -43.01
CA GLU A 80 -6.26 -17.40 -42.51
C GLU A 80 -7.29 -16.99 -41.45
N ALA A 81 -8.57 -17.30 -41.66
CA ALA A 81 -9.63 -17.04 -40.68
C ALA A 81 -9.43 -17.87 -39.40
N ALA A 82 -9.04 -19.14 -39.53
CA ALA A 82 -8.74 -20.01 -38.40
C ALA A 82 -7.53 -19.49 -37.60
N ARG A 83 -6.46 -19.04 -38.27
CA ARG A 83 -5.30 -18.42 -37.61
C ARG A 83 -5.69 -17.16 -36.86
N ALA A 84 -6.44 -16.27 -37.50
CA ALA A 84 -6.92 -15.04 -36.86
C ALA A 84 -7.80 -15.34 -35.63
N ALA A 85 -8.69 -16.35 -35.72
CA ALA A 85 -9.51 -16.78 -34.61
C ALA A 85 -8.68 -17.37 -33.45
N THR A 86 -7.65 -18.19 -33.76
CA THR A 86 -6.75 -18.74 -32.72
C THR A 86 -5.91 -17.66 -32.04
N ASP A 87 -5.45 -16.66 -32.79
CA ASP A 87 -4.68 -15.55 -32.22
C ASP A 87 -5.54 -14.64 -31.34
N GLN A 88 -6.78 -14.39 -31.74
CA GLN A 88 -7.74 -13.67 -30.92
C GLN A 88 -8.10 -14.44 -29.66
N ALA A 89 -8.31 -15.76 -29.76
CA ALA A 89 -8.55 -16.63 -28.61
C ALA A 89 -7.37 -16.60 -27.62
N ARG A 90 -6.12 -16.62 -28.11
CA ARG A 90 -4.91 -16.50 -27.28
C ARG A 90 -4.82 -15.17 -26.55
N ARG A 91 -5.11 -14.06 -27.22
CA ARG A 91 -5.11 -12.72 -26.59
C ARG A 91 -6.19 -12.60 -25.53
N ASN A 92 -7.39 -13.09 -25.82
CA ASN A 92 -8.48 -13.09 -24.86
C ASN A 92 -8.15 -13.98 -23.65
N ALA A 93 -7.57 -15.16 -23.86
CA ALA A 93 -7.14 -16.04 -22.77
C ALA A 93 -6.07 -15.36 -21.89
N ALA A 94 -5.08 -14.69 -22.49
CA ALA A 94 -4.06 -13.95 -21.74
C ALA A 94 -4.67 -12.81 -20.91
N ALA A 95 -5.59 -12.03 -21.49
CA ALA A 95 -6.27 -10.95 -20.77
C ALA A 95 -7.14 -11.46 -19.62
N VAL A 96 -7.83 -12.60 -19.81
CA VAL A 96 -8.61 -13.25 -18.75
C VAL A 96 -7.71 -13.76 -17.63
N LEU A 97 -6.58 -14.40 -17.96
CA LEU A 97 -5.62 -14.86 -16.95
C LEU A 97 -5.04 -13.68 -16.15
N GLU A 98 -4.69 -12.58 -16.81
CA GLU A 98 -4.20 -11.38 -16.14
C GLU A 98 -5.26 -10.78 -15.21
N GLN A 99 -6.52 -10.72 -15.66
CA GLN A 99 -7.64 -10.25 -14.84
C GLN A 99 -7.87 -11.15 -13.62
N GLN A 100 -7.80 -12.47 -13.81
CA GLN A 100 -7.91 -13.45 -12.72
C GLN A 100 -6.77 -13.30 -11.71
N GLN A 101 -5.52 -13.14 -12.18
CA GLN A 101 -4.38 -12.93 -11.30
C GLN A 101 -4.53 -11.66 -10.45
N ARG A 102 -5.04 -10.58 -11.05
CA ARG A 102 -5.32 -9.32 -10.34
C ARG A 102 -6.44 -9.49 -9.32
N SER A 103 -7.53 -10.17 -9.66
CA SER A 103 -8.62 -10.44 -8.70
C SER A 103 -8.16 -11.32 -7.55
N ASP A 104 -7.35 -12.35 -7.83
CA ASP A 104 -6.85 -13.27 -6.81
C ASP A 104 -5.81 -12.60 -5.91
N ALA A 105 -5.01 -11.69 -6.45
CA ALA A 105 -4.10 -10.86 -5.65
C ALA A 105 -4.88 -9.92 -4.72
N ALA A 106 -5.93 -9.27 -5.23
CA ALA A 106 -6.80 -8.41 -4.43
C ALA A 106 -7.55 -9.18 -3.33
N ALA A 107 -8.09 -10.37 -3.66
CA ALA A 107 -8.78 -11.22 -2.69
C ALA A 107 -7.84 -11.66 -1.56
N ARG A 108 -6.64 -12.17 -1.90
CA ARG A 108 -5.62 -12.56 -0.91
C ARG A 108 -5.13 -11.39 -0.07
N TRP A 109 -5.09 -10.18 -0.64
CA TRP A 109 -4.79 -8.97 0.14
C TRP A 109 -5.87 -8.72 1.19
N TRP A 110 -7.15 -8.77 0.80
CA TRP A 110 -8.28 -8.56 1.72
C TRP A 110 -8.35 -9.64 2.80
N GLU A 111 -8.11 -10.91 2.47
CA GLU A 111 -8.04 -12.00 3.46
C GLU A 111 -6.95 -11.75 4.51
N ARG A 112 -5.75 -11.34 4.07
CA ARG A 112 -4.65 -10.99 5.00
C ARG A 112 -4.98 -9.76 5.83
N PHE A 113 -5.64 -8.77 5.25
CA PHE A 113 -6.10 -7.57 5.95
C PHE A 113 -7.17 -7.89 6.99
N GLU A 114 -8.16 -8.71 6.67
CA GLU A 114 -9.20 -9.16 7.60
C GLU A 114 -8.60 -9.97 8.76
N TRP A 115 -7.65 -10.87 8.45
CA TRP A 115 -6.91 -11.59 9.48
C TRP A 115 -6.14 -10.63 10.41
N ALA A 116 -5.39 -9.67 9.87
CA ALA A 116 -4.61 -8.74 10.68
C ALA A 116 -5.50 -7.79 11.51
N SER A 117 -6.56 -7.26 10.91
CA SER A 117 -7.49 -6.32 11.55
C SER A 117 -8.34 -6.97 12.64
N SER A 118 -8.82 -8.20 12.45
CA SER A 118 -9.53 -8.95 13.50
C SER A 118 -8.65 -9.24 14.71
N ARG A 119 -7.33 -9.37 14.52
CA ARG A 119 -6.37 -9.55 15.62
C ARG A 119 -5.91 -8.26 16.26
N ALA A 120 -5.98 -7.15 15.52
CA ALA A 120 -5.72 -5.81 16.05
C ALA A 120 -6.88 -5.30 16.90
N ILE A 121 -8.11 -5.63 16.50
CA ILE A 121 -9.35 -5.19 17.13
C ILE A 121 -10.27 -6.40 17.23
N PRO A 122 -10.07 -7.28 18.23
CA PRO A 122 -10.93 -8.44 18.42
C PRO A 122 -12.38 -8.03 18.62
N ALA A 123 -13.29 -8.78 18.00
CA ALA A 123 -14.73 -8.53 18.12
C ALA A 123 -15.24 -8.95 19.51
N ASP A 124 -14.69 -10.04 20.07
CA ASP A 124 -14.90 -10.43 21.47
C ASP A 124 -13.84 -9.75 22.36
N PRO A 125 -14.23 -8.91 23.33
CA PRO A 125 -13.30 -8.32 24.30
C PRO A 125 -12.51 -9.33 25.14
N ARG A 126 -12.91 -10.61 25.16
CA ARG A 126 -12.21 -11.70 25.86
C ARG A 126 -11.06 -12.29 25.04
N GLU A 127 -11.00 -12.03 23.75
CA GLU A 127 -9.90 -12.47 22.91
C GLU A 127 -8.66 -11.61 23.16
N VAL A 128 -7.51 -12.26 23.29
CA VAL A 128 -6.25 -11.57 23.48
C VAL A 128 -5.77 -11.04 22.13
N PRO A 129 -5.62 -9.71 21.95
CA PRO A 129 -5.08 -9.15 20.73
C PRO A 129 -3.63 -9.60 20.54
N LEU A 130 -3.17 -9.64 19.28
CA LEU A 130 -1.76 -9.92 19.01
C LEU A 130 -0.85 -8.82 19.61
N PRO A 131 0.41 -9.15 19.95
CA PRO A 131 1.38 -8.15 20.35
C PRO A 131 1.46 -7.02 19.31
N TYR A 132 1.48 -5.78 19.80
CA TYR A 132 1.39 -4.60 18.93
C TYR A 132 2.52 -4.54 17.88
N GLU A 133 3.74 -4.97 18.21
CA GLU A 133 4.85 -5.06 17.23
C GLU A 133 4.53 -6.01 16.06
N THR A 134 3.86 -7.13 16.35
CA THR A 134 3.48 -8.13 15.34
C THR A 134 2.40 -7.54 14.42
N LEU A 135 1.45 -6.80 14.99
CA LEU A 135 0.43 -6.10 14.24
C LEU A 135 1.03 -5.05 13.31
N VAL A 136 1.93 -4.20 13.82
CA VAL A 136 2.57 -3.15 13.00
C VAL A 136 3.37 -3.78 11.86
N THR A 137 4.08 -4.88 12.11
CA THR A 137 4.83 -5.61 11.07
C THR A 137 3.88 -6.20 10.01
N ALA A 138 2.76 -6.80 10.41
CA ALA A 138 1.75 -7.31 9.49
C ALA A 138 1.13 -6.17 8.64
N PHE A 139 0.83 -5.03 9.25
CA PHE A 139 0.30 -3.87 8.54
C PHE A 139 1.32 -3.21 7.63
N GLN A 140 2.60 -3.18 8.00
CA GLN A 140 3.69 -2.72 7.12
C GLN A 140 3.78 -3.58 5.85
N ALA A 141 3.69 -4.91 5.98
CA ALA A 141 3.67 -5.81 4.83
C ALA A 141 2.43 -5.58 3.94
N LEU A 142 1.24 -5.44 4.55
CA LEU A 142 0.00 -5.12 3.83
C LEU A 142 0.07 -3.78 3.09
N LEU A 143 0.69 -2.77 3.70
CA LEU A 143 0.87 -1.45 3.12
C LEU A 143 1.83 -1.47 1.92
N SER A 144 2.89 -2.28 2.02
CA SER A 144 3.84 -2.50 0.93
C SER A 144 3.21 -3.22 -0.27
N ASP A 145 2.26 -4.12 0.00
CA ASP A 145 1.50 -4.86 -1.02
C ASP A 145 0.26 -4.10 -1.53
N ALA A 146 -0.04 -2.91 -0.99
CA ALA A 146 -1.27 -2.19 -1.32
C ALA A 146 -1.22 -1.60 -2.75
N THR A 147 -2.20 -1.95 -3.56
CA THR A 147 -2.29 -1.58 -4.98
C THR A 147 -3.16 -0.35 -5.23
N ASP A 148 -4.09 -0.03 -4.32
CA ASP A 148 -5.03 1.07 -4.44
C ASP A 148 -5.14 1.93 -3.17
N GLU A 149 -5.82 3.06 -3.29
CA GLU A 149 -5.98 4.03 -2.20
C GLU A 149 -6.88 3.52 -1.06
N VAL A 150 -7.84 2.65 -1.37
CA VAL A 150 -8.76 2.09 -0.37
C VAL A 150 -7.99 1.16 0.56
N GLN A 151 -7.16 0.29 0.00
CA GLN A 151 -6.26 -0.60 0.72
C GLN A 151 -5.32 0.18 1.66
N ARG A 152 -4.68 1.23 1.13
CA ARG A 152 -3.76 2.07 1.93
C ARG A 152 -4.47 2.77 3.09
N ARG A 153 -5.66 3.34 2.86
CA ARG A 153 -6.45 3.99 3.91
C ARG A 153 -6.98 3.02 4.94
N ALA A 154 -7.37 1.82 4.52
CA ALA A 154 -7.84 0.78 5.43
C ALA A 154 -6.75 0.38 6.42
N VAL A 155 -5.52 0.15 5.93
CA VAL A 155 -4.36 -0.15 6.79
C VAL A 155 -4.09 1.01 7.75
N ALA A 156 -3.98 2.25 7.27
CA ALA A 156 -3.71 3.39 8.13
C ALA A 156 -4.79 3.61 9.21
N GLY A 157 -6.07 3.41 8.86
CA GLY A 157 -7.19 3.54 9.79
C GLY A 157 -7.12 2.50 10.91
N ILE A 158 -6.89 1.23 10.57
CA ILE A 158 -6.77 0.15 11.57
C ILE A 158 -5.51 0.30 12.40
N THR A 159 -4.36 0.62 11.79
CA THR A 159 -3.13 0.86 12.56
C THR A 159 -3.31 1.99 13.56
N ALA A 160 -3.95 3.09 13.17
CA ALA A 160 -4.21 4.21 14.09
C ALA A 160 -5.12 3.80 15.27
N GLU A 161 -6.14 2.97 15.03
CA GLU A 161 -6.98 2.45 16.10
C GLU A 161 -6.24 1.44 16.99
N ALA A 162 -5.42 0.57 16.39
CA ALA A 162 -4.55 -0.35 17.11
C ALA A 162 -3.55 0.42 17.99
N SER A 163 -2.95 1.50 17.50
CA SER A 163 -2.04 2.37 18.27
C SER A 163 -2.73 3.04 19.47
N ARG A 164 -4.00 3.45 19.31
CA ARG A 164 -4.81 4.00 20.42
C ARG A 164 -5.13 2.95 21.48
N ARG A 165 -5.43 1.72 21.04
CA ARG A 165 -5.79 0.59 21.91
C ARG A 165 -4.61 -0.17 22.47
N ALA A 166 -3.41 0.05 21.94
CA ALA A 166 -2.16 -0.44 22.49
C ALA A 166 -1.88 0.23 23.84
N VAL A 167 -2.72 -0.10 24.82
CA VAL A 167 -2.31 -0.28 26.20
C VAL A 167 -1.63 -1.65 26.19
N PRO A 168 -0.38 -1.75 26.64
CA PRO A 168 0.28 -3.04 26.70
C PRO A 168 -0.62 -3.96 27.52
N THR A 169 -0.95 -5.10 26.94
CA THR A 169 -1.67 -6.17 27.59
C THR A 169 -0.84 -6.64 28.77
N SER A 170 -1.06 -5.98 29.90
CA SER A 170 -0.54 -6.35 31.21
C SER A 170 -1.14 -7.70 31.56
N GLY A 171 -0.30 -8.73 31.50
CA GLY A 171 -0.66 -10.02 32.08
C GLY A 171 -0.18 -11.25 31.33
N VAL A 172 1.07 -11.31 30.86
CA VAL A 172 1.84 -12.55 30.86
C VAL A 172 3.34 -12.18 30.95
N ASP A 173 4.00 -12.54 32.05
CA ASP A 173 5.46 -12.45 32.32
C ASP A 173 6.07 -11.11 32.78
N GLU A 174 5.61 -10.58 33.93
CA GLU A 174 6.22 -9.41 34.64
C GLU A 174 7.56 -9.70 35.35
N GLU A 175 8.02 -10.95 35.50
CA GLU A 175 9.18 -11.25 36.37
C GLU A 175 10.58 -11.08 35.75
N ARG A 176 10.71 -10.46 34.55
CA ARG A 176 12.04 -10.22 33.89
C ARG A 176 12.24 -8.78 33.35
N SER A 177 11.52 -7.80 33.91
CA SER A 177 11.19 -6.49 33.28
C SER A 177 12.36 -5.58 32.84
N GLY A 178 13.49 -5.50 33.56
CA GLY A 178 14.49 -4.46 33.28
C GLY A 178 15.17 -4.54 31.90
N MET A 179 15.65 -5.73 31.53
CA MET A 179 16.45 -5.92 30.30
C MET A 179 15.63 -6.28 29.06
N ARG A 180 14.39 -6.76 29.26
CA ARG A 180 13.42 -6.95 28.18
C ARG A 180 12.82 -5.62 27.72
N SER A 181 12.63 -4.65 28.61
CA SER A 181 11.98 -3.39 28.28
C SER A 181 12.78 -2.50 27.31
N SER A 182 14.12 -2.48 27.40
CA SER A 182 14.96 -1.67 26.49
C SER A 182 15.06 -2.29 25.10
N ASN A 183 15.30 -3.60 25.02
CA ASN A 183 15.35 -4.35 23.76
C ASN A 183 14.00 -4.34 23.05
N TRP A 184 12.90 -4.49 23.79
CA TRP A 184 11.54 -4.35 23.26
C TRP A 184 11.29 -2.97 22.69
N ARG A 185 11.62 -1.90 23.43
CA ARG A 185 11.43 -0.51 22.98
C ARG A 185 12.24 -0.22 21.72
N ALA A 186 13.49 -0.68 21.64
CA ALA A 186 14.31 -0.56 20.44
C ALA A 186 13.69 -1.31 19.24
N SER A 187 13.22 -2.54 19.45
CA SER A 187 12.51 -3.33 18.42
C SER A 187 11.26 -2.58 17.93
N LEU A 188 10.38 -2.17 18.85
CA LEU A 188 9.15 -1.46 18.54
C LEU A 188 9.43 -0.13 17.82
N ARG A 189 10.44 0.62 18.23
CA ARG A 189 10.89 1.84 17.55
C ARG A 189 11.25 1.54 16.09
N THR A 190 12.09 0.51 15.85
CA THR A 190 12.46 0.09 14.50
C THR A 190 11.24 -0.32 13.67
N THR A 191 10.31 -1.07 14.25
CA THR A 191 9.08 -1.49 13.59
C THR A 191 8.16 -0.31 13.25
N LEU A 192 7.97 0.63 14.16
CA LEU A 192 7.17 1.84 13.92
C LEU A 192 7.80 2.73 12.85
N GLN A 193 9.13 2.89 12.87
CA GLN A 193 9.85 3.61 11.82
C GLN A 193 9.64 2.96 10.46
N GLY A 194 9.83 1.63 10.37
CA GLY A 194 9.62 0.90 9.12
C GLY A 194 8.18 1.00 8.59
N PHE A 195 7.19 1.05 9.49
CA PHE A 195 5.81 1.32 9.11
C PHE A 195 5.62 2.75 8.57
N LEU A 196 6.20 3.76 9.24
CA LEU A 196 6.10 5.15 8.78
C LEU A 196 6.78 5.34 7.42
N ASP A 197 7.94 4.72 7.19
CA ASP A 197 8.63 4.74 5.91
C ASP A 197 7.77 4.10 4.80
N ALA A 198 7.14 2.97 5.09
CA ALA A 198 6.21 2.31 4.16
C ALA A 198 4.95 3.17 3.91
N ALA A 199 4.45 3.85 4.94
CA ALA A 199 3.27 4.72 4.84
C ALA A 199 3.56 5.95 3.99
N ASP A 200 4.71 6.61 4.19
CA ASP A 200 5.15 7.73 3.37
C ASP A 200 5.36 7.32 1.91
N ALA A 201 5.97 6.15 1.66
CA ALA A 201 6.09 5.59 0.30
C ALA A 201 4.73 5.32 -0.35
N ALA A 202 3.74 4.93 0.46
CA ALA A 202 2.36 4.72 0.05
C ALA A 202 1.55 6.05 -0.03
N GLY A 203 2.09 7.19 0.37
CA GLY A 203 1.40 8.48 0.38
C GLY A 203 0.33 8.61 1.48
N VAL A 204 0.45 7.84 2.56
CA VAL A 204 -0.47 7.88 3.71
C VAL A 204 0.29 8.19 4.99
N ARG A 205 -0.34 8.94 5.91
CA ARG A 205 0.26 9.26 7.22
C ARG A 205 -0.61 8.77 8.35
N SER A 206 0.04 8.32 9.43
CA SER A 206 -0.61 7.93 10.68
C SER A 206 -0.11 8.82 11.81
N ALA A 207 -0.86 9.86 12.14
CA ALA A 207 -0.54 10.77 13.23
C ALA A 207 -0.42 10.04 14.58
N GLU A 208 -1.14 8.94 14.76
CA GLU A 208 -1.07 8.16 15.98
C GLU A 208 0.25 7.38 16.07
N THR A 209 0.67 6.75 14.97
CA THR A 209 1.94 6.00 14.91
C THR A 209 3.14 6.94 15.08
N GLU A 210 3.12 8.10 14.41
CA GLU A 210 4.11 9.16 14.61
C GLU A 210 4.16 9.63 16.08
N TYR A 211 3.00 9.75 16.73
CA TYR A 211 2.93 10.12 18.15
C TYR A 211 3.55 9.04 19.04
N ARG A 212 3.26 7.77 18.79
CA ARG A 212 3.85 6.65 19.54
C ARG A 212 5.36 6.56 19.36
N LEU A 213 5.86 6.80 18.15
CA LEU A 213 7.30 6.88 17.93
C LEU A 213 7.92 8.04 18.73
N TYR A 214 7.29 9.21 18.69
CA TYR A 214 7.73 10.37 19.46
C TYR A 214 7.72 10.12 20.98
N GLU A 215 6.71 9.43 21.50
CA GLU A 215 6.64 9.02 22.91
C GLU A 215 7.82 8.11 23.30
N LEU A 216 8.15 7.11 22.46
CA LEU A 216 9.31 6.25 22.67
C LEU A 216 10.62 7.03 22.65
N ASP A 217 10.75 8.00 21.74
CA ASP A 217 11.93 8.86 21.62
C ASP A 217 12.13 9.72 22.88
N VAL A 218 11.04 10.25 23.46
CA VAL A 218 11.09 11.00 24.72
C VAL A 218 11.46 10.08 25.88
N ILE A 219 10.89 8.88 25.96
CA ILE A 219 11.25 7.91 27.00
C ILE A 219 12.74 7.53 26.92
N GLU A 220 13.27 7.36 25.71
CA GLU A 220 14.70 7.12 25.48
C GLU A 220 15.53 8.33 25.91
N ALA A 221 15.05 9.55 25.67
CA ALA A 221 15.68 10.76 26.17
C ALA A 221 15.74 10.80 27.70
N LEU A 222 14.65 10.46 28.39
CA LEU A 222 14.64 10.38 29.85
C LEU A 222 15.66 9.35 30.37
N ALA A 223 15.79 8.19 29.71
CA ALA A 223 16.77 7.19 30.07
C ALA A 223 18.22 7.71 29.92
N ARG A 224 18.51 8.54 28.89
CA ARG A 224 19.83 9.18 28.74
C ARG A 224 20.14 10.20 29.85
N LEU A 225 19.13 10.70 30.55
CA LEU A 225 19.30 11.65 31.66
C LEU A 225 19.62 10.96 33.00
N GLU A 226 19.62 9.62 33.07
CA GLU A 226 19.95 8.88 34.30
C GLU A 226 21.35 9.18 34.81
N ASP A 227 22.34 9.23 33.90
CA ASP A 227 23.72 9.61 34.21
C ASP A 227 23.86 11.06 34.70
N ARG A 228 22.81 11.86 34.54
CA ARG A 228 22.73 13.28 34.92
C ARG A 228 21.87 13.51 36.16
N GLY A 229 21.49 12.44 36.87
CA GLY A 229 20.75 12.53 38.14
C GLY A 229 19.23 12.51 38.02
N VAL A 230 18.68 12.22 36.83
CA VAL A 230 17.25 12.01 36.61
C VAL A 230 16.99 10.51 36.42
N ARG A 231 16.53 9.83 37.46
CA ARG A 231 16.26 8.39 37.38
C ARG A 231 14.86 8.10 36.86
N LEU A 232 14.70 7.25 35.86
CA LEU A 232 13.38 6.78 35.45
C LEU A 232 12.83 5.79 36.50
N VAL A 233 11.68 6.11 37.09
CA VAL A 233 11.09 5.35 38.21
C VAL A 233 9.97 4.44 37.74
N ALA A 234 9.12 4.95 36.86
CA ALA A 234 7.99 4.20 36.34
C ALA A 234 7.70 4.61 34.90
N LEU A 235 7.35 3.60 34.13
CA LEU A 235 6.70 3.74 32.83
C LEU A 235 5.20 3.39 32.95
N PRO A 236 4.39 3.71 31.95
CA PRO A 236 2.96 3.42 31.90
C PRO A 236 2.65 1.93 31.85
N ASP A 237 3.64 1.07 32.06
CA ASP A 237 3.52 -0.38 31.98
C ASP A 237 3.89 -1.03 33.31
N GLU A 238 4.65 -0.34 34.18
CA GLU A 238 5.32 -0.94 35.34
C GLU A 238 4.69 -0.60 36.70
N GLU A 239 3.71 0.31 36.76
CA GLU A 239 2.99 0.61 38.02
C GLU A 239 1.71 -0.23 38.21
N PRO A 240 1.70 -1.21 39.14
CA PRO A 240 0.48 -1.79 39.70
C PRO A 240 -0.17 -0.88 40.77
N ARG A 241 0.42 0.28 41.06
CA ARG A 241 -0.08 1.19 42.09
C ARG A 241 -1.20 2.04 41.54
N ARG A 242 -2.43 1.65 41.89
CA ARG A 242 -3.63 2.49 41.81
C ARG A 242 -3.32 3.83 42.47
N SER A 243 -2.94 4.85 41.68
CA SER A 243 -3.13 6.23 42.11
C SER A 243 -4.64 6.37 42.39
N GLN A 244 -5.00 6.99 43.51
CA GLN A 244 -6.41 7.13 43.89
C GLN A 244 -7.22 7.90 42.82
N SER A 245 -6.56 8.64 41.93
CA SER A 245 -7.16 9.38 40.82
C SER A 245 -7.34 8.54 39.54
N GLY A 246 -6.79 7.32 39.46
CA GLY A 246 -6.79 6.51 38.22
C GLY A 246 -5.99 7.15 37.08
N TYR A 247 -5.26 8.24 37.36
CA TYR A 247 -4.41 8.92 36.40
C TYR A 247 -3.05 8.23 36.33
N ARG A 248 -2.59 8.01 35.10
CA ARG A 248 -1.32 7.35 34.79
C ARG A 248 -0.54 8.24 33.83
N PRO A 249 0.58 8.85 34.27
CA PRO A 249 1.42 9.64 33.39
C PRO A 249 2.20 8.77 32.41
N ASP A 250 2.66 9.37 31.31
CA ASP A 250 3.45 8.69 30.27
C ASP A 250 4.84 8.26 30.79
N ALA A 251 5.39 8.96 31.79
CA ALA A 251 6.52 8.49 32.57
C ALA A 251 6.56 9.17 33.94
N VAL A 252 7.29 8.56 34.89
CA VAL A 252 7.63 9.18 36.18
C VAL A 252 9.14 9.10 36.36
N VAL A 253 9.75 10.25 36.64
CA VAL A 253 11.18 10.35 36.94
C VAL A 253 11.42 10.87 38.35
N MET A 254 12.55 10.49 38.95
CA MET A 254 13.04 11.03 40.20
C MET A 254 14.18 12.00 39.90
N ALA A 255 14.02 13.26 40.29
CA ALA A 255 15.06 14.28 40.17
C ALA A 255 15.18 15.00 41.51
N SER A 256 16.41 15.16 42.02
CA SER A 256 16.66 15.80 43.33
C SER A 256 15.83 15.21 44.48
N GLY A 257 15.61 13.89 44.46
CA GLY A 257 14.82 13.16 45.46
C GLY A 257 13.31 13.38 45.39
N ARG A 258 12.80 13.97 44.30
CA ARG A 258 11.37 14.19 44.07
C ARG A 258 10.85 13.54 42.81
N SER A 259 9.61 13.06 42.89
CA SER A 259 8.88 12.50 41.78
C SER A 259 8.36 13.61 40.87
N VAL A 260 8.65 13.50 39.58
CA VAL A 260 8.18 14.38 38.51
C VAL A 260 7.43 13.52 37.49
N ALA A 261 6.15 13.80 37.30
CA ALA A 261 5.38 13.21 36.21
C ALA A 261 5.80 13.85 34.89
N VAL A 262 5.94 13.02 33.86
CA VAL A 262 6.23 13.44 32.50
C VAL A 262 5.08 13.03 31.60
N GLU A 263 4.57 13.99 30.83
CA GLU A 263 3.45 13.85 29.93
C GLU A 263 3.87 14.25 28.52
N VAL A 264 3.81 13.32 27.59
CA VAL A 264 4.09 13.55 26.18
C VAL A 264 2.81 14.04 25.53
N ARG A 265 2.88 15.13 24.77
CA ARG A 265 1.69 15.73 24.14
C ARG A 265 1.97 16.12 22.71
N ARG A 266 1.08 15.67 21.82
CA ARG A 266 0.98 16.13 20.44
C ARG A 266 -0.17 17.13 20.31
N GLY A 267 0.10 18.23 19.61
CA GLY A 267 -0.94 19.19 19.19
C GLY A 267 -1.03 20.44 20.08
N ARG A 268 -2.21 21.06 20.08
CA ARG A 268 -2.41 22.36 20.74
C ARG A 268 -2.43 22.19 22.26
N LEU A 269 -1.52 22.90 22.91
CA LEU A 269 -1.52 23.04 24.35
C LEU A 269 -2.41 24.22 24.77
N SER A 270 -3.24 23.99 25.78
CA SER A 270 -4.02 25.05 26.43
C SER A 270 -3.76 25.02 27.93
N ARG A 271 -3.87 26.18 28.57
CA ARG A 271 -3.68 26.31 30.02
C ARG A 271 -4.66 25.43 30.79
N LEU A 272 -5.93 25.40 30.36
CA LEU A 272 -6.97 24.58 30.96
C LEU A 272 -6.60 23.09 30.95
N LEU A 273 -6.06 22.58 29.85
CA LEU A 273 -5.63 21.18 29.76
C LEU A 273 -4.47 20.89 30.73
N LEU A 274 -3.48 21.78 30.80
CA LEU A 274 -2.35 21.62 31.71
C LEU A 274 -2.82 21.65 33.19
N GLU A 275 -3.72 22.55 33.54
CA GLU A 275 -4.31 22.63 34.88
C GLU A 275 -5.10 21.36 35.21
N GLN A 276 -5.90 20.83 34.28
CA GLN A 276 -6.59 19.54 34.45
C GLN A 276 -5.63 18.37 34.66
N HIS A 277 -4.47 18.36 33.98
CA HIS A 277 -3.45 17.34 34.19
C HIS A 277 -2.78 17.46 35.56
N ALA A 278 -2.48 18.69 36.00
CA ALA A 278 -1.91 18.92 37.32
C ALA A 278 -2.87 18.58 38.45
N GLU A 279 -4.17 18.84 38.30
CA GLU A 279 -5.20 18.42 39.26
C GLU A 279 -5.26 16.90 39.42
N ARG A 280 -4.97 16.14 38.36
CA ARG A 280 -4.91 14.67 38.39
C ARG A 280 -3.65 14.12 39.04
N PHE A 281 -2.61 14.96 39.19
CA PHE A 281 -1.35 14.65 39.85
C PHE A 281 -1.08 15.61 41.03
N PRO A 282 -1.95 15.62 42.05
CA PRO A 282 -1.98 16.67 43.08
C PRO A 282 -0.72 16.70 43.96
N GLU A 283 -0.02 15.57 44.07
CA GLU A 283 1.11 15.39 44.98
C GLU A 283 2.48 15.70 44.35
N GLY A 284 2.56 15.97 43.05
CA GLY A 284 3.85 16.10 42.37
C GLY A 284 4.00 17.24 41.38
N SER A 285 5.21 17.33 40.84
CA SER A 285 5.56 18.25 39.76
C SER A 285 5.29 17.59 38.41
N LEU A 286 4.91 18.39 37.41
CA LEU A 286 4.54 17.92 36.08
C LEU A 286 5.42 18.59 35.00
N VAL A 287 6.02 17.78 34.14
CA VAL A 287 6.66 18.25 32.91
C VAL A 287 5.84 17.77 31.73
N VAL A 288 5.41 18.69 30.87
CA VAL A 288 4.72 18.38 29.62
C VAL A 288 5.70 18.56 28.46
N VAL A 289 5.99 17.47 27.76
CA VAL A 289 6.92 17.40 26.65
C VAL A 289 6.15 17.45 25.34
N THR A 290 6.57 18.29 24.41
CA THR A 290 5.90 18.42 23.11
C THR A 290 6.85 18.70 21.97
N SER A 291 6.49 18.30 20.75
CA SER A 291 7.25 18.60 19.54
C SER A 291 6.93 19.99 18.96
N VAL A 292 5.79 20.59 19.36
CA VAL A 292 5.35 21.89 18.84
C VAL A 292 5.92 23.06 19.62
N ALA A 293 5.90 24.25 19.02
CA ALA A 293 6.34 25.48 19.69
C ALA A 293 5.48 25.77 20.94
N VAL A 294 6.14 25.90 22.09
CA VAL A 294 5.46 26.24 23.36
C VAL A 294 5.08 27.72 23.35
N PRO A 295 3.79 28.07 23.48
CA PRO A 295 3.34 29.46 23.59
C PRO A 295 4.00 30.19 24.77
N PRO A 296 4.38 31.48 24.63
CA PRO A 296 5.02 32.24 25.72
C PRO A 296 4.20 32.26 27.03
N ALA A 297 2.86 32.26 26.92
CA ALA A 297 1.95 32.23 28.06
C ALA A 297 2.09 30.98 28.94
N LEU A 298 2.67 29.89 28.42
CA LEU A 298 2.86 28.61 29.11
C LEU A 298 4.31 28.41 29.61
N ARG A 299 5.21 29.40 29.42
CA ARG A 299 6.65 29.29 29.77
C ARG A 299 6.99 29.86 31.16
N ARG A 300 6.03 29.94 32.08
CA ARG A 300 6.26 30.64 33.35
C ARG A 300 7.22 29.85 34.26
N PRO A 301 8.35 30.44 34.67
CA PRO A 301 9.19 29.84 35.70
C PRO A 301 8.47 29.91 37.05
N GLY A 302 8.60 28.89 37.89
CA GLY A 302 8.04 28.89 39.25
C GLY A 302 6.74 28.10 39.43
N GLU A 303 6.16 27.56 38.36
CA GLU A 303 4.94 26.77 38.42
C GLU A 303 5.26 25.28 38.63
N ARG A 304 4.37 24.55 39.34
CA ARG A 304 4.43 23.08 39.47
C ARG A 304 4.37 22.34 38.13
N ILE A 305 4.04 23.05 37.06
CA ILE A 305 3.91 22.56 35.70
C ILE A 305 4.92 23.29 34.84
N ARG A 306 5.71 22.56 34.06
CA ARG A 306 6.59 23.15 33.05
C ARG A 306 6.38 22.47 31.71
N VAL A 307 6.17 23.28 30.68
CA VAL A 307 6.08 22.80 29.30
C VAL A 307 7.43 22.97 28.63
N VAL A 308 7.95 21.89 28.04
CA VAL A 308 9.21 21.89 27.31
C VAL A 308 8.98 21.40 25.89
N ARG A 309 9.66 22.05 24.94
CA ARG A 309 9.74 21.55 23.58
C ARG A 309 10.93 20.59 23.49
N TRP A 310 10.68 19.39 22.98
CA TRP A 310 11.72 18.41 22.69
C TRP A 310 11.43 17.81 21.32
N VAL A 311 12.38 17.85 20.40
CA VAL A 311 12.24 17.32 19.03
C VAL A 311 13.31 16.29 18.75
N GLU A 312 14.53 16.53 19.23
CA GLU A 312 15.69 15.71 18.95
C GLU A 312 16.65 15.66 20.15
N PRO A 313 17.65 14.75 20.16
CA PRO A 313 18.57 14.61 21.30
C PRO A 313 19.33 15.89 21.69
N ALA A 314 19.48 16.86 20.77
CA ALA A 314 20.07 18.15 21.09
C ALA A 314 19.25 18.95 22.13
N ASP A 315 17.96 18.64 22.27
CA ASP A 315 17.05 19.25 23.25
C ASP A 315 17.10 18.59 24.65
N ASP A 316 17.90 17.53 24.84
CA ASP A 316 17.99 16.80 26.12
C ASP A 316 18.37 17.72 27.29
N ALA A 317 19.18 18.76 27.06
CA ALA A 317 19.53 19.76 28.07
C ALA A 317 18.32 20.59 28.52
N ALA A 318 17.43 20.97 27.59
CA ALA A 318 16.21 21.72 27.91
C ALA A 318 15.21 20.85 28.67
N LEU A 319 15.11 19.56 28.33
CA LEU A 319 14.30 18.59 29.06
C LEU A 319 14.80 18.43 30.49
N LEU A 320 16.12 18.27 30.69
CA LEU A 320 16.72 18.19 32.01
C LEU A 320 16.44 19.46 32.84
N GLU A 321 16.69 20.64 32.29
CA GLU A 321 16.44 21.92 32.97
C GLU A 321 14.97 22.06 33.38
N ALA A 322 14.05 21.57 32.55
CA ALA A 322 12.62 21.57 32.87
C ALA A 322 12.31 20.68 34.08
N ILE A 323 12.84 19.45 34.09
CA ILE A 323 12.67 18.46 35.16
C ILE A 323 13.27 18.96 36.48
N GLU A 324 14.52 19.42 36.48
CA GLU A 324 15.19 19.95 37.67
C GLU A 324 14.53 21.22 38.20
N GLY A 325 14.07 22.08 37.28
CA GLY A 325 13.37 23.32 37.61
C GLY A 325 12.08 23.06 38.38
N VAL A 326 11.28 22.07 37.97
CA VAL A 326 10.04 21.73 38.71
C VAL A 326 10.32 20.87 39.95
N ALA A 327 11.38 20.06 39.95
CA ALA A 327 11.77 19.27 41.11
C ALA A 327 12.26 20.14 42.27
N SER A 328 13.04 21.20 42.01
CA SER A 328 13.58 22.08 43.05
C SER A 328 12.52 22.93 43.76
N GLN A 329 11.49 23.38 43.05
CA GLN A 329 10.48 24.32 43.57
C GLN A 329 9.49 23.74 44.58
N ALA A 330 9.27 22.43 44.58
CA ALA A 330 8.33 21.78 45.49
C ALA A 330 8.76 21.79 46.98
N GLY A 331 9.91 22.39 47.32
CA GLY A 331 10.50 22.38 48.66
C GLY A 331 10.49 23.69 49.42
N GLY A 332 9.99 24.76 48.81
CA GLY A 332 9.95 26.09 49.40
C GLY A 332 8.62 26.46 50.05
N ARG A 333 7.79 25.49 50.43
CA ARG A 333 6.51 25.72 51.11
C ARG A 333 6.48 25.04 52.46
#